data_AF-A0A1H6CGM1-F1
#
_entry.id   AF-A0A1H6CGM1-F1
#
_cell.length_a   1.000
_cell.length_b   1.000
_cell.length_c   1.000
_cell.angle_alpha   90.00
_cell.angle_beta   90.00
_cell.angle_gamma   90.00
#
_symmetry.space_group_name_H-M   'P 1'
#
loop_
_entity.id
_entity.type
_entity.pdbx_description
1 polymer ?
#
loop_
_entity_poly.entity_id
_entity_poly.type
_entity_poly.pdbx_seq_one_letter_code
_entity_poly.pdbx_strand_id
1 'polypeptide(L)'
;MENRSRGIDQPETPITEGPGRRWEATRVVLSVMYLLGALAHVALGVLAPEIYARFADQAFVGVYTDVWTGLVVPNLWIMQPLVTVFEFGLAVALLWRGRAVLAAHAAGAVFQAGLVLSGPWGPVNAVLTLVHVAGLRSSYPETIVTVASRRLQEVA
;
A
#
# COMPACT_ATOMS: atom_id res chain seq x y z
N MET A 1 -46.41 -44.05 -4.12
CA MET A 1 -45.02 -44.38 -4.48
C MET A 1 -44.30 -43.10 -4.83
N GLU A 2 -43.07 -43.01 -4.37
CA GLU A 2 -42.40 -41.79 -3.92
C GLU A 2 -41.89 -40.88 -5.04
N ASN A 3 -42.02 -39.58 -4.77
CA ASN A 3 -41.49 -38.44 -5.49
C ASN A 3 -39.98 -38.29 -5.20
N ARG A 4 -39.11 -38.29 -6.21
CA ARG A 4 -37.75 -37.73 -6.06
C ARG A 4 -37.11 -37.34 -7.41
N SER A 5 -37.60 -36.24 -7.94
CA SER A 5 -36.79 -35.37 -8.81
C SER A 5 -36.05 -34.35 -7.96
N ARG A 6 -34.82 -34.03 -8.36
CA ARG A 6 -33.91 -32.96 -7.91
C ARG A 6 -32.88 -33.30 -6.83
N GLY A 7 -31.65 -33.28 -7.30
CA GLY A 7 -30.43 -33.08 -6.54
C GLY A 7 -29.26 -33.03 -7.52
N ILE A 8 -29.33 -32.15 -8.53
CA ILE A 8 -28.12 -31.80 -9.28
C ILE A 8 -27.28 -31.03 -8.27
N ASP A 9 -26.18 -31.63 -7.86
CA ASP A 9 -25.11 -31.01 -7.08
C ASP A 9 -24.87 -29.62 -7.65
N GLN A 10 -25.32 -28.59 -6.91
CA GLN A 10 -24.83 -27.25 -7.19
C GLN A 10 -23.36 -27.30 -6.79
N PRO A 11 -22.42 -27.04 -7.73
CA PRO A 11 -21.04 -26.84 -7.33
C PRO A 11 -21.08 -25.66 -6.37
N GLU A 12 -20.73 -25.91 -5.10
CA GLU A 12 -20.50 -24.86 -4.12
C GLU A 12 -19.51 -23.91 -4.78
N THR A 13 -20.03 -22.79 -5.30
CA THR A 13 -19.19 -21.69 -5.76
C THR A 13 -18.29 -21.38 -4.57
N PRO A 14 -16.95 -21.47 -4.71
CA PRO A 14 -16.07 -21.20 -3.61
C PRO A 14 -16.40 -19.77 -3.18
N ILE A 15 -16.98 -19.65 -2.00
CA ILE A 15 -17.22 -18.38 -1.34
C ILE A 15 -15.82 -17.80 -1.28
N THR A 16 -15.54 -16.83 -2.14
CA THR A 16 -14.27 -16.11 -2.09
C THR A 16 -14.36 -15.33 -0.80
N GLU A 17 -13.95 -15.96 0.30
CA GLU A 17 -13.92 -15.34 1.61
C GLU A 17 -13.24 -14.00 1.42
N GLY A 18 -13.99 -12.93 1.69
CA GLY A 18 -13.49 -11.58 1.60
C GLY A 18 -12.24 -11.45 2.47
N PRO A 19 -11.45 -10.38 2.28
CA PRO A 19 -10.30 -10.13 3.12
C PRO A 19 -10.81 -10.06 4.55
N GLY A 20 -10.38 -10.98 5.43
CA GLY A 20 -10.82 -10.97 6.82
C GLY A 20 -10.60 -9.59 7.44
N ARG A 21 -11.46 -9.18 8.38
CA ARG A 21 -11.53 -7.82 9.00
C ARG A 21 -10.16 -7.14 9.25
N ARG A 22 -9.14 -7.92 9.61
CA ARG A 22 -7.76 -7.44 9.78
C ARG A 22 -7.22 -6.73 8.52
N TRP A 23 -7.44 -7.29 7.34
CA TRP A 23 -6.90 -6.77 6.07
C TRP A 23 -7.64 -5.53 5.59
N GLU A 24 -8.93 -5.43 5.86
CA GLU A 24 -9.69 -4.19 5.62
C GLU A 24 -9.14 -3.05 6.48
N ALA A 25 -8.91 -3.31 7.78
CA ALA A 25 -8.28 -2.33 8.67
C ALA A 25 -6.85 -1.99 8.22
N THR A 26 -6.03 -2.98 7.86
CA THR A 26 -4.67 -2.76 7.34
C THR A 26 -4.68 -1.87 6.10
N ARG A 27 -5.61 -2.08 5.16
CA ARG A 27 -5.74 -1.23 3.96
C ARG A 27 -6.03 0.21 4.33
N VAL A 28 -6.94 0.46 5.27
CA VAL A 28 -7.24 1.82 5.75
C VAL A 28 -6.02 2.46 6.38
N VAL A 29 -5.31 1.74 7.26
CA VAL A 29 -4.10 2.25 7.92
C VAL A 29 -3.03 2.59 6.89
N LEU A 30 -2.74 1.69 5.95
CA LEU A 30 -1.77 1.93 4.89
C LEU A 30 -2.20 3.10 4.00
N SER A 31 -3.49 3.20 3.63
CA SER A 31 -4.01 4.32 2.84
C SER A 31 -3.80 5.66 3.53
N VAL A 32 -4.08 5.75 4.84
CA VAL A 32 -3.84 6.97 5.62
C VAL A 32 -2.34 7.27 5.70
N MET A 33 -1.50 6.26 5.94
CA MET A 33 -0.04 6.45 5.98
C MET A 33 0.52 6.99 4.66
N TYR A 34 0.14 6.41 3.52
CA TYR A 34 0.60 6.89 2.21
C TYR A 34 0.04 8.27 1.85
N LEU A 35 -1.19 8.59 2.27
CA LEU A 35 -1.72 9.94 2.10
C LEU A 35 -0.92 10.95 2.91
N LEU A 36 -0.60 10.64 4.17
CA LEU A 36 0.24 11.48 5.02
C LEU A 36 1.67 11.61 4.46
N GLY A 37 2.23 10.54 3.91
CA GLY A 37 3.51 10.56 3.19
C GLY A 37 3.48 11.51 1.99
N ALA A 38 2.46 11.41 1.14
CA ALA A 38 2.31 12.28 -0.03
C ALA A 38 2.21 13.75 0.38
N LEU A 39 1.42 14.05 1.43
CA LEU A 39 1.32 15.40 1.98
C LEU A 39 2.64 15.88 2.59
N ALA A 40 3.36 15.00 3.29
CA ALA A 40 4.69 15.31 3.83
C ALA A 40 5.68 15.58 2.70
N HIS A 41 5.65 14.84 1.59
CA HIS A 41 6.52 15.10 0.45
C HIS A 41 6.25 16.46 -0.18
N VAL A 42 4.97 16.86 -0.33
CA VAL A 42 4.60 18.21 -0.77
C VAL A 42 5.12 19.26 0.22
N ALA A 43 4.81 19.10 1.50
CA ALA A 43 5.20 20.06 2.53
C ALA A 43 6.73 20.21 2.62
N LEU A 44 7.47 19.11 2.64
CA LEU A 44 8.93 19.12 2.74
C LEU A 44 9.59 19.72 1.50
N GLY A 45 9.12 19.44 0.28
CA GLY A 45 9.76 20.07 -0.89
C GLY A 45 9.44 21.56 -1.05
N VAL A 46 8.36 22.05 -0.44
CA VAL A 46 8.05 23.49 -0.40
C VAL A 46 8.77 24.19 0.76
N LEU A 47 8.79 23.58 1.95
CA LEU A 47 9.20 24.24 3.19
C LEU A 47 10.63 23.91 3.63
N ALA A 48 11.18 22.76 3.22
CA ALA A 48 12.50 22.27 3.64
C ALA A 48 13.14 21.32 2.61
N PRO A 49 13.33 21.73 1.34
CA PRO A 49 13.84 20.86 0.27
C PRO A 49 15.24 20.31 0.56
N GLU A 50 16.04 20.97 1.39
CA GLU A 50 17.36 20.53 1.82
C GLU A 50 17.34 19.21 2.62
N ILE A 51 16.18 18.83 3.19
CA ILE A 51 16.05 17.58 3.94
C ILE A 51 16.31 16.34 3.06
N TYR A 52 15.99 16.43 1.77
CA TYR A 52 16.22 15.33 0.83
C TYR A 52 17.72 15.09 0.61
N ALA A 53 18.55 16.13 0.62
CA ALA A 53 20.00 15.95 0.53
C ALA A 53 20.56 15.26 1.79
N ARG A 54 20.08 15.65 2.98
CA ARG A 54 20.48 15.06 4.27
C ARG A 54 20.03 13.61 4.45
N PHE A 55 19.07 13.15 3.66
CA PHE A 55 18.63 11.76 3.69
C PHE A 55 19.74 10.78 3.26
N ALA A 56 20.66 11.23 2.39
CA ALA A 56 21.81 10.43 1.97
C ALA A 56 22.74 10.06 3.13
N ASP A 57 22.87 10.95 4.11
CA ASP A 57 23.74 10.80 5.28
C ASP A 57 23.25 9.71 6.25
N GLN A 58 22.00 9.27 6.09
CA GLN A 58 21.39 8.26 6.96
C GLN A 58 21.57 6.84 6.42
N ALA A 59 21.92 6.68 5.15
CA ALA A 59 21.98 5.38 4.50
C ALA A 59 22.99 4.42 5.16
N PHE A 60 22.63 3.14 5.25
CA PHE A 60 23.51 2.14 5.87
C PHE A 60 24.68 1.69 4.99
N VAL A 61 24.58 1.89 3.67
CA VAL A 61 25.59 1.46 2.71
C VAL A 61 25.92 2.56 1.70
N GLY A 62 27.20 2.72 1.37
CA GLY A 62 27.68 3.78 0.48
C GLY A 62 27.05 3.76 -0.90
N VAL A 63 26.75 2.58 -1.46
CA VAL A 63 26.07 2.46 -2.77
C VAL A 63 24.70 3.16 -2.76
N TYR A 64 23.96 3.11 -1.64
CA TYR A 64 22.67 3.78 -1.53
C TYR A 64 22.86 5.31 -1.46
N THR A 65 23.87 5.77 -0.73
CA THR A 65 24.29 7.19 -0.71
C THR A 65 24.66 7.68 -2.12
N ASP A 66 25.41 6.88 -2.89
CA ASP A 66 25.85 7.23 -4.25
C ASP A 66 24.66 7.35 -5.21
N VAL A 67 23.73 6.39 -5.17
CA VAL A 67 22.50 6.46 -5.97
C VAL A 67 21.67 7.69 -5.58
N TRP A 68 21.53 7.95 -4.28
CA TRP A 68 20.73 9.06 -3.80
C TRP A 68 21.32 10.42 -4.21
N THR A 69 22.62 10.62 -3.98
CA THR A 69 23.33 11.88 -4.29
C THR A 69 23.57 12.06 -5.79
N GLY A 70 23.76 10.98 -6.55
CA GLY A 70 24.03 11.02 -7.99
C GLY A 70 22.77 11.06 -8.87
N LEU A 71 21.64 10.49 -8.41
CA LEU A 71 20.41 10.41 -9.20
C LEU A 71 19.23 11.14 -8.55
N VAL A 72 18.96 10.94 -7.26
CA VAL A 72 17.74 11.48 -6.64
C VAL A 72 17.87 12.98 -6.38
N VAL A 73 18.91 13.40 -5.66
CA VAL A 73 19.13 14.81 -5.27
C VAL A 73 19.21 15.76 -6.47
N PRO A 74 19.96 15.45 -7.56
CA PRO A 74 20.04 16.34 -8.71
C PRO A 74 18.72 16.45 -9.50
N ASN A 75 17.82 15.47 -9.34
CA ASN A 75 16.57 15.38 -10.09
C ASN A 75 15.32 15.53 -9.18
N LEU A 76 15.46 16.14 -8.00
CA LEU A 76 14.34 16.26 -7.03
C LEU A 76 13.10 16.93 -7.62
N TRP A 77 13.29 17.90 -8.52
CA TRP A 77 12.19 18.60 -9.18
C TRP A 77 11.26 17.65 -10.00
N ILE A 78 11.74 16.48 -10.43
CA ILE A 78 10.91 15.40 -11.01
C ILE A 78 10.61 14.35 -9.94
N MET A 79 11.64 13.88 -9.23
CA MET A 79 11.55 12.72 -8.35
C MET A 79 10.57 12.95 -7.20
N GLN A 80 10.55 14.15 -6.62
CA GLN A 80 9.66 14.47 -5.52
C GLN A 80 8.18 14.48 -5.97
N PRO A 81 7.78 15.18 -7.06
CA PRO A 81 6.42 15.04 -7.59
C PRO A 81 6.04 13.60 -7.93
N LEU A 82 6.96 12.81 -8.49
CA LEU A 82 6.69 11.40 -8.82
C LEU A 82 6.38 10.58 -7.56
N VAL A 83 7.16 10.73 -6.49
CA VAL A 83 6.89 10.04 -5.22
C VAL A 83 5.56 10.49 -4.61
N THR A 84 5.25 11.79 -4.63
CA THR A 84 3.96 12.31 -4.16
C THR A 84 2.78 11.68 -4.91
N VAL A 85 2.82 11.66 -6.25
CA VAL A 85 1.77 11.07 -7.08
C VAL A 85 1.68 9.56 -6.84
N PHE A 86 2.82 8.89 -6.70
CA PHE A 86 2.89 7.47 -6.41
C PHE A 86 2.21 7.13 -5.07
N GLU A 87 2.59 7.79 -3.98
CA GLU A 87 2.02 7.54 -2.65
C GLU A 87 0.53 7.89 -2.59
N PHE A 88 0.12 8.99 -3.20
CA PHE A 88 -1.30 9.32 -3.34
C PHE A 88 -2.06 8.23 -4.12
N GLY A 89 -1.47 7.74 -5.22
CA GLY A 89 -2.01 6.65 -6.01
C GLY A 89 -2.16 5.36 -5.19
N LEU A 90 -1.18 5.01 -4.37
CA LEU A 90 -1.26 3.87 -3.44
C LEU A 90 -2.40 4.07 -2.44
N ALA A 91 -2.53 5.25 -1.86
CA ALA A 91 -3.56 5.56 -0.88
C ALA A 91 -4.97 5.31 -1.45
N VAL A 92 -5.23 5.81 -2.66
CA VAL A 92 -6.51 5.61 -3.36
C VAL A 92 -6.72 4.15 -3.76
N ALA A 93 -5.73 3.52 -4.39
CA ALA A 93 -5.84 2.17 -4.90
C ALA A 93 -6.07 1.13 -3.79
N LEU A 94 -5.47 1.32 -2.61
CA LEU A 94 -5.70 0.49 -1.43
C LEU A 94 -7.14 0.57 -0.90
N LEU A 95 -7.88 1.67 -1.13
CA LEU A 95 -9.30 1.79 -0.76
C LEU A 95 -10.25 1.17 -1.78
N TRP A 96 -9.72 0.74 -2.94
CA TRP A 96 -10.50 0.24 -4.07
C TRP A 96 -10.85 -1.26 -3.97
N ARG A 97 -10.89 -1.99 -5.07
CA ARG A 97 -11.16 -3.44 -5.10
C ARG A 97 -10.32 -4.17 -6.15
N GLY A 98 -10.22 -5.47 -5.98
CA GLY A 98 -9.65 -6.43 -6.91
C GLY A 98 -8.19 -6.11 -7.25
N ARG A 99 -7.89 -6.11 -8.55
CA ARG A 99 -6.53 -5.93 -9.08
C ARG A 99 -5.89 -4.60 -8.70
N ALA A 100 -6.68 -3.54 -8.45
CA ALA A 100 -6.14 -2.26 -8.01
C ALA A 100 -5.46 -2.36 -6.64
N VAL A 101 -6.08 -3.08 -5.70
CA VAL A 101 -5.51 -3.32 -4.36
C VAL A 101 -4.27 -4.21 -4.46
N LEU A 102 -4.30 -5.23 -5.32
CA LEU A 102 -3.12 -6.09 -5.55
C LEU A 102 -1.96 -5.31 -6.19
N ALA A 103 -2.23 -4.45 -7.17
CA ALA A 103 -1.23 -3.58 -7.77
C ALA A 103 -0.63 -2.62 -6.73
N ALA A 104 -1.47 -2.03 -5.86
CA ALA A 104 -1.00 -1.20 -4.77
C ALA A 104 -0.14 -1.98 -3.76
N HIS A 105 -0.51 -3.22 -3.45
CA HIS A 105 0.31 -4.07 -2.60
C HIS A 105 1.67 -4.39 -3.23
N ALA A 106 1.70 -4.77 -4.51
CA ALA A 106 2.94 -5.07 -5.23
C ALA A 106 3.85 -3.83 -5.34
N ALA A 107 3.28 -2.70 -5.77
CA ALA A 107 4.00 -1.44 -5.92
C ALA A 107 4.53 -0.94 -4.57
N GLY A 108 3.70 -0.96 -3.52
CA GLY A 108 4.13 -0.62 -2.17
C GLY A 108 5.22 -1.56 -1.63
N ALA A 109 5.13 -2.88 -1.90
CA ALA A 109 6.20 -3.81 -1.52
C ALA A 109 7.55 -3.44 -2.14
N VAL A 110 7.56 -3.16 -3.45
CA VAL A 110 8.78 -2.78 -4.18
C VAL A 110 9.34 -1.46 -3.66
N PHE A 111 8.48 -0.45 -3.49
CA PHE A 111 8.90 0.85 -2.99
C PHE A 111 9.53 0.74 -1.60
N GLN A 112 8.83 0.10 -0.66
CA GLN A 112 9.31 -0.08 0.71
C GLN A 112 10.59 -0.93 0.74
N ALA A 113 10.70 -1.95 -0.12
CA ALA A 113 11.91 -2.79 -0.20
C ALA A 113 13.12 -1.96 -0.64
N GLY A 114 12.94 -1.06 -1.61
CA GLY A 114 13.97 -0.13 -2.06
C GLY A 114 14.47 0.79 -0.93
N LEU A 115 13.61 1.13 0.03
CA LEU A 115 13.94 2.02 1.15
C LEU A 115 14.52 1.28 2.37
N VAL A 116 14.69 -0.04 2.35
CA VAL A 116 15.20 -0.79 3.51
C VAL A 116 16.62 -0.34 3.91
N LEU A 117 17.41 0.18 2.97
CA LEU A 117 18.79 0.60 3.22
C LEU A 117 18.92 2.08 3.61
N SER A 118 17.82 2.80 3.81
CA SER A 118 17.79 4.25 4.07
C SER A 118 18.18 4.66 5.49
N GLY A 119 18.74 3.76 6.31
CA GLY A 119 19.17 4.07 7.67
C GLY A 119 18.17 3.69 8.75
N PRO A 120 17.96 4.52 9.79
CA PRO A 120 17.14 4.17 10.95
C PRO A 120 15.71 3.70 10.64
N TRP A 121 15.16 4.09 9.50
CA TRP A 121 13.82 3.70 9.03
C TRP A 121 13.79 2.36 8.29
N GLY A 122 14.95 1.79 7.95
CA GLY A 122 15.08 0.52 7.23
C GLY A 122 14.26 -0.64 7.82
N PRO A 123 14.26 -0.85 9.15
CA PRO A 123 13.41 -1.87 9.78
C PRO A 123 11.91 -1.63 9.58
N VAL A 124 11.46 -0.36 9.62
CA VAL A 124 10.05 -0.01 9.37
C VAL A 124 9.68 -0.33 7.92
N ASN A 125 10.55 0.05 6.97
CA ASN A 125 10.35 -0.23 5.56
C ASN A 125 10.32 -1.74 5.28
N ALA A 126 11.18 -2.53 5.95
CA ALA A 126 11.17 -3.98 5.83
C ALA A 126 9.86 -4.61 6.34
N VAL A 127 9.35 -4.14 7.48
CA VAL A 127 8.05 -4.58 8.00
C VAL A 127 6.93 -4.22 7.02
N LEU A 128 6.94 -2.99 6.48
CA LEU A 128 5.95 -2.57 5.50
C LEU A 128 6.01 -3.41 4.22
N THR A 129 7.21 -3.73 3.71
CA THR A 129 7.39 -4.66 2.59
C THR A 129 6.71 -6.00 2.88
N LEU A 130 6.94 -6.58 4.05
CA LEU A 130 6.34 -7.87 4.44
C LEU A 130 4.82 -7.77 4.55
N VAL A 131 4.28 -6.69 5.13
CA VAL A 131 2.83 -6.45 5.19
C VAL A 131 2.23 -6.38 3.78
N HIS A 132 2.88 -5.66 2.87
CA HIS A 132 2.45 -5.56 1.48
C HIS A 132 2.49 -6.91 0.76
N VAL A 133 3.58 -7.68 0.91
CA VAL A 133 3.71 -9.03 0.34
C VAL A 133 2.66 -9.99 0.91
N ALA A 134 2.37 -9.91 2.21
CA ALA A 134 1.32 -10.70 2.82
C ALA A 134 -0.08 -10.31 2.31
N GLY A 135 -0.30 -9.02 2.03
CA GLY A 135 -1.54 -8.52 1.42
C GLY A 135 -1.84 -9.13 0.05
N LEU A 136 -0.80 -9.40 -0.75
CA LEU A 136 -0.96 -10.03 -2.08
C LEU A 136 -1.61 -11.43 -2.05
N ARG A 137 -1.63 -12.08 -0.89
CA ARG A 137 -2.24 -13.42 -0.72
C ARG A 137 -3.75 -13.37 -0.46
N SER A 138 -4.33 -12.17 -0.36
CA SER A 138 -5.74 -11.98 -0.02
C SER A 138 -6.57 -11.58 -1.25
N SER A 139 -7.85 -11.88 -1.20
CA SER A 139 -8.85 -11.38 -2.16
C SER A 139 -9.46 -10.08 -1.65
N TYR A 140 -9.82 -9.15 -2.55
CA TYR A 140 -10.38 -7.84 -2.19
C TYR A 140 -11.61 -7.52 -3.05
N PRO A 141 -12.77 -8.18 -2.87
CA PRO A 141 -13.90 -8.06 -3.78
C PRO A 141 -14.60 -6.69 -3.71
N GLU A 142 -14.49 -6.00 -2.57
CA GLU A 142 -15.23 -4.77 -2.28
C GLU A 142 -14.32 -3.58 -1.98
N THR A 143 -14.84 -2.38 -2.21
CA THR A 143 -14.22 -1.13 -1.76
C THR A 143 -14.40 -0.97 -0.26
N ILE A 144 -13.51 -0.21 0.39
CA ILE A 144 -13.63 0.05 1.83
C ILE A 144 -14.94 0.78 2.17
N VAL A 145 -15.43 1.65 1.27
CA VAL A 145 -16.69 2.36 1.46
C VAL A 145 -17.87 1.39 1.53
N THR A 146 -17.96 0.43 0.59
CA THR A 146 -19.04 -0.57 0.59
C THR A 146 -19.01 -1.42 1.85
N VAL A 147 -17.81 -1.85 2.28
CA VAL A 147 -17.62 -2.59 3.53
C VAL A 147 -18.08 -1.79 4.73
N ALA A 148 -17.72 -0.50 4.81
CA ALA A 148 -18.09 0.38 5.91
C ALA A 148 -19.61 0.62 5.96
N SER A 149 -20.26 0.86 4.82
CA SER A 149 -21.70 1.07 4.74
C SER A 149 -22.48 -0.16 5.21
N ARG A 150 -22.08 -1.37 4.77
CA ARG A 150 -22.72 -2.62 5.22
C ARG A 150 -22.63 -2.80 6.74
N ARG A 151 -21.44 -2.55 7.31
CA ARG A 151 -21.24 -2.67 8.77
C ARG A 151 -22.06 -1.66 9.58
N LEU A 152 -22.24 -0.45 9.06
CA LEU A 152 -23.09 0.55 9.72
C LEU A 152 -24.56 0.12 9.73
N GLN A 153 -25.03 -0.56 8.68
CA GLN A 153 -26.39 -1.10 8.61
C GLN A 153 -26.62 -2.30 9.55
N GLU A 154 -25.58 -3.09 9.83
CA GLU A 154 -25.67 -4.24 10.76
C GLU A 154 -25.74 -3.82 12.24
N VAL A 155 -25.32 -2.59 12.57
CA VAL A 155 -25.25 -2.08 13.95
C VAL A 155 -26.42 -1.13 14.27
N ALA A 156 -27.13 -0.64 13.25
CA ALA A 156 -28.29 0.25 13.37
C ALA A 156 -29.60 -0.55 13.53
#